data_AF-A0A7W0YSK9-F1
#
_entry.id   AF-A0A7W0YSK9-F1
#
_cell.length_a   1.000
_cell.length_b   1.000
_cell.length_c   1.000
_cell.angle_alpha   90.00
_cell.angle_beta   90.00
_cell.angle_gamma   90.00
#
_symmetry.space_group_name_H-M   'P 1'
#
loop_
_entity.id
_entity.type
_entity.pdbx_description
1 polymer ?
#
loop_
_entity_poly.entity_id
_entity_poly.type
_entity_poly.pdbx_seq_one_letter_code
_entity_poly.pdbx_strand_id
1 'polypeptide(L)'
;MTPSATLLASASQACTELAREIEARQIATSQEIANCIPGGSENPTTSGNAWLAAVVMLRRLLTRDTPLSGRAFEEAEDRDAALIVSLLDQPVILTLSADTENASRFAIHPKSWDALLVVDDCVRRIRSWEEDLESSRSLPLGAWEPVAKVCADGMKEEYRIVAWIGTHPSPRLPFDSRDSISVIPAWTAKIRLDDLRMFGQALFAANGGRVIRIFPEALPPVAESEVATDGSPPIGWDRFLALRSREFGVTEQELQSNYSIASLAAVAAMSRELAANINPMSFGLTS
;
A
#
# COMPACT_ATOMS: atom_id res chain seq x y z
N MET A 1 4.17 -15.43 -22.24
CA MET A 1 4.81 -14.32 -21.52
C MET A 1 4.34 -14.39 -20.08
N THR A 2 5.26 -14.36 -19.11
CA THR A 2 4.93 -14.41 -17.68
C THR A 2 4.34 -13.05 -17.26
N PRO A 3 3.14 -13.01 -16.65
CA PRO A 3 2.44 -11.77 -16.25
C PRO A 3 3.31 -10.77 -15.47
N SER A 4 4.25 -11.26 -14.67
CA SER A 4 5.22 -10.45 -13.92
C SER A 4 6.12 -9.57 -14.80
N ALA A 5 6.50 -10.05 -16.00
CA ALA A 5 7.36 -9.30 -16.92
C ALA A 5 6.63 -8.13 -17.60
N THR A 6 5.34 -8.29 -17.89
CA THR A 6 4.51 -7.24 -18.48
C THR A 6 4.25 -6.12 -17.48
N LEU A 7 3.92 -6.47 -16.22
CA LEU A 7 3.73 -5.50 -15.15
C LEU A 7 5.00 -4.67 -14.90
N LEU A 8 6.15 -5.34 -14.81
CA LEU A 8 7.45 -4.69 -14.66
C LEU A 8 7.72 -3.69 -15.79
N ALA A 9 7.51 -4.11 -17.04
CA ALA A 9 7.73 -3.26 -18.22
C ALA A 9 6.79 -2.03 -18.20
N SER A 10 5.50 -2.21 -17.96
CA SER A 10 4.53 -1.11 -17.93
C SER A 10 4.76 -0.15 -16.76
N ALA A 11 5.06 -0.65 -15.56
CA ALA A 11 5.33 0.20 -14.40
C ALA A 11 6.65 0.97 -14.52
N SER A 12 7.71 0.31 -15.01
CA SER A 12 9.01 0.96 -15.22
C SER A 12 8.96 2.03 -16.32
N GLN A 13 8.21 1.78 -17.40
CA GLN A 13 7.94 2.78 -18.42
C GLN A 13 7.17 3.97 -17.84
N ALA A 14 6.07 3.74 -17.13
CA ALA A 14 5.28 4.81 -16.50
C ALA A 14 6.12 5.64 -15.51
N CYS A 15 6.97 5.00 -14.70
CA CYS A 15 7.93 5.69 -13.83
C CYS A 15 8.88 6.58 -14.62
N THR A 16 9.42 6.08 -15.73
CA THR A 16 10.37 6.83 -16.56
C THR A 16 9.69 8.06 -17.18
N GLU A 17 8.47 7.90 -17.68
CA GLU A 17 7.66 8.98 -18.22
C GLU A 17 7.34 10.03 -17.15
N LEU A 18 6.89 9.61 -15.97
CA LEU A 18 6.62 10.50 -14.84
C LEU A 18 7.87 11.23 -14.35
N ALA A 19 8.99 10.52 -14.15
CA ALA A 19 10.25 11.12 -13.74
C ALA A 19 10.70 12.19 -14.73
N ARG A 20 10.62 11.90 -16.03
CA ARG A 20 10.94 12.86 -17.09
C ARG A 20 10.01 14.07 -17.07
N GLU A 21 8.72 13.88 -16.83
CA GLU A 21 7.76 14.97 -16.72
C GLU A 21 8.05 15.86 -15.50
N ILE A 22 8.36 15.26 -14.34
CA ILE A 22 8.73 15.96 -13.10
C ILE A 22 10.03 16.75 -13.28
N GLU A 23 11.04 16.16 -13.93
CA GLU A 23 12.29 16.86 -14.23
C GLU A 23 12.09 18.00 -15.22
N ALA A 24 11.35 17.77 -16.31
CA ALA A 24 11.07 18.78 -17.33
C ALA A 24 10.31 19.98 -16.76
N ARG A 25 9.44 19.72 -15.79
CA ARG A 25 8.65 20.73 -15.06
C ARG A 25 9.37 21.29 -13.84
N GLN A 26 10.55 20.78 -13.48
CA GLN A 26 11.35 21.21 -12.32
C GLN A 26 10.60 21.11 -10.98
N ILE A 27 9.73 20.12 -10.86
CA ILE A 27 8.80 19.96 -9.74
C ILE A 27 9.49 19.48 -8.44
N ALA A 28 10.49 18.63 -8.61
CA ALA A 28 11.25 18.00 -7.54
C ALA A 28 12.72 17.95 -7.93
N THR A 29 13.59 17.87 -6.93
CA THR A 29 15.02 17.69 -7.18
C THR A 29 15.31 16.33 -7.79
N SER A 30 16.38 16.22 -8.57
CA SER A 30 16.81 14.92 -9.12
C SER A 30 17.06 13.88 -8.02
N GLN A 31 17.45 14.31 -6.80
CA GLN A 31 17.62 13.41 -5.66
C GLN A 31 16.29 12.88 -5.14
N GLU A 32 15.24 13.71 -5.04
CA GLU A 32 13.92 13.23 -4.63
C GLU A 32 13.32 12.26 -5.64
N ILE A 33 13.53 12.49 -6.93
CA ILE A 33 13.13 11.58 -8.00
C ILE A 33 13.92 10.27 -7.88
N ALA A 34 15.25 10.35 -7.72
CA ALA A 34 16.10 9.18 -7.55
C ALA A 34 15.70 8.33 -6.31
N ASN A 35 15.29 8.97 -5.22
CA ASN A 35 14.82 8.27 -4.02
C ASN A 35 13.51 7.49 -4.25
N CYS A 36 12.74 7.84 -5.28
CA CYS A 36 11.52 7.13 -5.65
C CYS A 36 11.80 5.93 -6.57
N ILE A 37 12.88 5.98 -7.36
CA ILE A 37 13.18 4.97 -8.38
C ILE A 37 13.79 3.72 -7.71
N PRO A 38 13.34 2.49 -8.04
CA PRO A 38 13.96 1.27 -7.54
C PRO A 38 15.43 1.19 -7.96
N GLY A 39 16.32 0.84 -7.04
CA GLY A 39 17.75 0.86 -7.26
C GLY A 39 18.53 0.54 -5.98
N GLY A 40 18.69 -0.75 -5.68
CA GLY A 40 19.43 -1.21 -4.51
C GLY A 40 19.11 -2.67 -4.20
N SER A 41 19.86 -3.28 -3.27
CA SER A 41 19.57 -4.64 -2.78
C SER A 41 18.22 -4.71 -2.09
N GLU A 42 17.82 -3.67 -1.37
CA GLU A 42 16.55 -3.57 -0.64
C GLU A 42 15.34 -3.25 -1.53
N ASN A 43 15.56 -2.76 -2.76
CA ASN A 43 14.50 -2.37 -3.69
C ASN A 43 14.93 -2.63 -5.15
N PRO A 44 14.98 -3.91 -5.59
CA PRO A 44 15.60 -4.28 -6.84
C PRO A 44 14.77 -3.84 -8.05
N THR A 45 15.45 -3.43 -9.12
CA THR A 45 14.84 -3.04 -10.40
C THR A 45 14.11 -4.16 -11.12
N THR A 46 14.22 -5.41 -10.64
CA THR A 46 13.51 -6.58 -11.15
C THR A 46 12.15 -6.79 -10.48
N SER A 47 11.82 -6.03 -9.44
CA SER A 47 10.54 -6.15 -8.71
C SER A 47 9.46 -5.28 -9.33
N GLY A 48 8.42 -5.90 -9.92
CA GLY A 48 7.26 -5.16 -10.44
C GLY A 48 6.56 -4.31 -9.37
N ASN A 49 6.53 -4.78 -8.13
CA ASN A 49 5.90 -4.07 -7.01
C ASN A 49 6.71 -2.82 -6.59
N ALA A 50 8.03 -2.90 -6.65
CA ALA A 50 8.92 -1.76 -6.42
C ALA A 50 8.62 -0.64 -7.43
N TRP A 51 8.50 -0.99 -8.71
CA TRP A 51 8.16 -0.04 -9.75
C TRP A 51 6.75 0.53 -9.60
N LEU A 52 5.75 -0.26 -9.19
CA LEU A 52 4.42 0.28 -8.89
C LEU A 52 4.44 1.29 -7.74
N ALA A 53 5.16 1.01 -6.65
CA ALA A 53 5.32 1.96 -5.54
C ALA A 53 5.98 3.26 -6.02
N ALA A 54 7.02 3.13 -6.85
CA ALA A 54 7.70 4.26 -7.47
C ALA A 54 6.76 5.10 -8.35
N VAL A 55 5.87 4.48 -9.15
CA VAL A 55 4.87 5.20 -9.96
C VAL A 55 4.02 6.10 -9.07
N VAL A 56 3.57 5.62 -7.91
CA VAL A 56 2.76 6.46 -7.01
C VAL A 56 3.54 7.61 -6.42
N MET A 57 4.76 7.34 -5.95
CA MET A 57 5.60 8.37 -5.34
C MET A 57 5.91 9.47 -6.36
N LEU A 58 6.24 9.10 -7.61
CA LEU A 58 6.46 10.06 -8.69
C LEU A 58 5.18 10.82 -9.04
N ARG A 59 4.01 10.18 -9.14
CA ARG A 59 2.74 10.90 -9.36
C ARG A 59 2.47 11.94 -8.28
N ARG A 60 2.79 11.64 -7.02
CA ARG A 60 2.70 12.61 -5.92
C ARG A 60 3.66 13.77 -6.10
N LEU A 61 4.90 13.50 -6.49
CA LEU A 61 5.83 14.58 -6.85
C LEU A 61 5.24 15.43 -7.97
N LEU A 62 4.71 14.81 -9.03
CA LEU A 62 4.10 15.51 -10.16
C LEU A 62 2.95 16.46 -9.74
N THR A 63 2.22 16.12 -8.68
CA THR A 63 1.16 16.98 -8.15
C THR A 63 1.66 18.27 -7.49
N ARG A 64 2.98 18.45 -7.26
CA ARG A 64 3.54 19.65 -6.64
C ARG A 64 3.67 20.87 -7.57
N ASP A 65 3.64 20.70 -8.90
CA ASP A 65 3.92 21.77 -9.87
C ASP A 65 2.70 22.38 -10.55
N THR A 66 1.53 22.21 -9.92
CA THR A 66 0.50 23.20 -10.16
C THR A 66 0.86 24.36 -9.24
N PRO A 67 1.21 25.56 -9.72
CA PRO A 67 1.29 26.73 -8.86
C PRO A 67 -0.14 27.06 -8.43
N LEU A 68 -0.65 26.31 -7.47
CA LEU A 68 -1.88 26.60 -6.75
C LEU A 68 -1.51 27.57 -5.64
N SER A 69 -1.38 28.84 -6.03
CA SER A 69 -1.88 29.87 -5.15
C SER A 69 -3.39 29.60 -4.92
N GLY A 70 -3.72 29.08 -3.74
CA GLY A 70 -5.08 29.10 -3.20
C GLY A 70 -5.92 27.84 -3.40
N ARG A 71 -6.47 27.35 -2.28
CA ARG A 71 -7.63 26.47 -2.12
C ARG A 71 -7.60 25.05 -2.69
N ALA A 72 -7.12 24.76 -3.90
CA ALA A 72 -7.35 23.42 -4.48
C ALA A 72 -6.46 22.29 -3.91
N PHE A 73 -5.26 22.60 -3.42
CA PHE A 73 -4.40 21.64 -2.71
C PHE A 73 -4.91 21.39 -1.29
N GLU A 74 -5.29 22.45 -0.58
CA GLU A 74 -6.06 22.35 0.67
C GLU A 74 -7.30 21.50 0.44
N GLU A 75 -8.09 21.73 -0.63
CA GLU A 75 -9.26 20.92 -0.97
C GLU A 75 -8.96 19.46 -1.36
N ALA A 76 -7.74 19.12 -1.79
CA ALA A 76 -7.35 17.75 -2.17
C ALA A 76 -6.85 16.97 -0.95
N GLU A 77 -6.03 17.59 -0.10
CA GLU A 77 -5.69 17.08 1.23
C GLU A 77 -6.93 17.02 2.12
N ASP A 78 -7.80 18.02 2.07
CA ASP A 78 -9.09 18.05 2.76
C ASP A 78 -10.04 17.02 2.17
N ARG A 79 -9.97 16.68 0.87
CA ARG A 79 -10.77 15.58 0.29
C ARG A 79 -10.26 14.21 0.73
N ASP A 80 -8.96 13.96 0.73
CA ASP A 80 -8.40 12.70 1.28
C ASP A 80 -8.64 12.63 2.80
N ALA A 81 -8.46 13.72 3.52
CA ALA A 81 -8.74 13.82 4.95
C ALA A 81 -10.23 13.65 5.25
N ALA A 82 -11.14 14.31 4.52
CA ALA A 82 -12.59 14.17 4.70
C ALA A 82 -13.07 12.76 4.33
N LEU A 83 -12.51 12.16 3.27
CA LEU A 83 -12.79 10.79 2.91
C LEU A 83 -12.30 9.82 3.99
N ILE A 84 -11.07 9.97 4.48
CA ILE A 84 -10.55 9.12 5.55
C ILE A 84 -11.36 9.33 6.82
N VAL A 85 -11.69 10.57 7.20
CA VAL A 85 -12.56 10.90 8.34
C VAL A 85 -13.91 10.19 8.21
N SER A 86 -14.52 10.19 7.02
CA SER A 86 -15.79 9.47 6.78
C SER A 86 -15.67 7.94 6.91
N LEU A 87 -14.45 7.40 6.82
CA LEU A 87 -14.14 5.98 6.94
C LEU A 87 -13.65 5.60 8.34
N LEU A 88 -13.25 6.56 9.19
CA LEU A 88 -12.76 6.29 10.55
C LEU A 88 -13.82 5.62 11.43
N ASP A 89 -15.10 5.92 11.17
CA ASP A 89 -16.26 5.33 11.85
C ASP A 89 -16.57 3.88 11.40
N GLN A 90 -15.82 3.35 10.43
CA GLN A 90 -15.95 2.00 9.91
C GLN A 90 -14.65 1.19 10.10
N PRO A 91 -14.14 1.04 11.34
CA PRO A 91 -12.95 0.23 11.56
C PRO A 91 -13.21 -1.25 11.30
N VAL A 92 -12.20 -1.95 10.81
CA VAL A 92 -12.22 -3.41 10.73
C VAL A 92 -11.90 -3.97 12.11
N ILE A 93 -12.79 -4.77 12.67
CA ILE A 93 -12.57 -5.40 13.97
C ILE A 93 -11.73 -6.65 13.79
N LEU A 94 -10.47 -6.58 14.21
CA LEU A 94 -9.56 -7.71 14.27
C LEU A 94 -9.69 -8.41 15.62
N THR A 95 -10.00 -9.70 15.60
CA THR A 95 -10.00 -10.54 16.81
C THR A 95 -8.80 -11.47 16.73
N LEU A 96 -7.87 -11.33 17.67
CA LEU A 96 -6.70 -12.20 17.78
C LEU A 96 -6.94 -13.28 18.82
N SER A 97 -6.68 -14.53 18.42
CA SER A 97 -6.88 -15.71 19.24
C SER A 97 -5.69 -15.92 20.17
N ALA A 98 -5.74 -15.31 21.35
CA ALA A 98 -4.97 -15.79 22.48
C ALA A 98 -5.85 -16.80 23.24
N ASP A 99 -5.75 -18.08 22.88
CA ASP A 99 -6.24 -19.24 23.64
C ASP A 99 -7.61 -19.04 24.32
N THR A 100 -8.66 -19.03 23.50
CA THR A 100 -10.08 -19.35 23.79
C THR A 100 -10.85 -18.68 24.95
N GLU A 101 -10.21 -17.98 25.90
CA GLU A 101 -10.90 -17.33 27.03
C GLU A 101 -10.75 -15.81 27.05
N ASN A 102 -9.74 -15.23 26.36
CA ASN A 102 -9.54 -13.78 26.29
C ASN A 102 -9.09 -13.34 24.88
N ALA A 103 -9.98 -13.48 23.90
CA ALA A 103 -9.74 -12.97 22.56
C ALA A 103 -9.55 -11.44 22.62
N SER A 104 -8.36 -10.97 22.22
CA SER A 104 -8.08 -9.54 22.18
C SER A 104 -8.70 -8.95 20.92
N ARG A 105 -9.57 -7.95 21.09
CA ARG A 105 -10.22 -7.24 19.99
C ARG A 105 -9.53 -5.91 19.75
N PHE A 106 -9.16 -5.67 18.50
CA PHE A 106 -8.52 -4.45 18.03
C PHE A 106 -9.39 -3.83 16.95
N ALA A 107 -9.66 -2.53 17.06
CA ALA A 107 -10.25 -1.75 15.98
C ALA A 107 -9.10 -1.31 15.06
N ILE A 108 -9.15 -1.74 13.79
CA ILE A 108 -8.18 -1.36 12.78
C ILE A 108 -8.78 -0.25 11.93
N HIS A 109 -8.18 0.92 11.98
CA HIS A 109 -8.71 2.12 11.35
C HIS A 109 -8.07 2.34 9.97
N PRO A 110 -8.81 2.92 9.03
CA PRO A 110 -8.24 3.44 7.79
C PRO A 110 -7.13 4.46 8.08
N LYS A 111 -6.11 4.49 7.24
CA LYS A 111 -4.91 5.31 7.41
C LYS A 111 -4.75 6.25 6.24
N SER A 112 -4.13 7.40 6.50
CA SER A 112 -3.62 8.27 5.45
C SER A 112 -2.52 7.55 4.69
N TRP A 113 -2.28 8.01 3.47
CA TRP A 113 -1.22 7.44 2.66
C TRP A 113 0.15 7.53 3.34
N ASP A 114 0.47 8.66 3.97
CA ASP A 114 1.78 8.85 4.60
C ASP A 114 1.98 7.88 5.76
N ALA A 115 0.91 7.56 6.50
CA ALA A 115 0.95 6.52 7.52
C ALA A 115 1.13 5.12 6.91
N LEU A 116 0.55 4.86 5.72
CA LEU A 116 0.73 3.59 5.00
C LEU A 116 2.15 3.43 4.44
N LEU A 117 2.81 4.51 4.00
CA LEU A 117 4.21 4.44 3.58
C LEU A 117 5.12 4.02 4.72
N VAL A 118 4.88 4.54 5.93
CA VAL A 118 5.63 4.09 7.11
C VAL A 118 5.37 2.62 7.40
N VAL A 119 4.12 2.15 7.25
CA VAL A 119 3.78 0.72 7.39
C VAL A 119 4.53 -0.12 6.35
N ASP A 120 4.57 0.30 5.09
CA ASP A 120 5.28 -0.39 4.03
C ASP A 120 6.79 -0.45 4.30
N ASP A 121 7.38 0.63 4.79
CA ASP A 121 8.78 0.67 5.22
C ASP A 121 9.06 -0.28 6.38
N CYS A 122 8.15 -0.36 7.37
CA CYS A 122 8.26 -1.33 8.45
C CYS A 122 8.25 -2.76 7.89
N VAL A 123 7.29 -3.07 7.00
CA VAL A 123 7.15 -4.39 6.37
C VAL A 123 8.39 -4.76 5.55
N ARG A 124 8.98 -3.80 4.85
CA ARG A 124 10.24 -3.99 4.10
C ARG A 124 11.40 -4.31 5.04
N ARG A 125 11.54 -3.57 6.15
CA ARG A 125 12.57 -3.85 7.17
C ARG A 125 12.37 -5.24 7.80
N ILE A 126 11.13 -5.62 8.10
CA ILE A 126 10.78 -6.97 8.58
C ILE A 126 11.27 -8.05 7.61
N ARG A 127 10.97 -7.92 6.31
CA ARG A 127 11.44 -8.89 5.31
C ARG A 127 12.96 -8.96 5.22
N SER A 128 13.64 -7.81 5.32
CA SER A 128 15.11 -7.78 5.39
C SER A 128 15.64 -8.56 6.61
N TRP A 129 15.02 -8.39 7.78
CA TRP A 129 15.39 -9.16 8.97
C TRP A 129 15.12 -10.67 8.82
N GLU A 130 14.05 -11.07 8.13
CA GLU A 130 13.76 -12.47 7.81
C GLU A 130 14.81 -13.07 6.88
N GLU A 131 15.23 -12.33 5.85
CA GLU A 131 16.28 -12.72 4.91
C GLU A 131 17.65 -12.83 5.60
N ASP A 132 18.00 -11.88 6.47
CA ASP A 132 19.22 -11.90 7.28
C ASP A 132 19.22 -13.10 8.24
N LEU A 133 18.08 -13.36 8.89
CA LEU A 133 17.92 -14.51 9.78
C LEU A 133 18.10 -15.83 9.03
N GLU A 134 17.48 -15.97 7.85
CA GLU A 134 17.63 -17.18 7.03
C GLU A 134 19.08 -17.36 6.55
N SER A 135 19.69 -16.30 6.05
CA SER A 135 21.10 -16.32 5.57
C SER A 135 22.07 -16.69 6.70
N SER A 136 21.77 -16.27 7.92
CA SER A 136 22.59 -16.55 9.11
C SER A 136 22.52 -18.00 9.59
N ARG A 137 21.55 -18.82 9.14
CA ARG A 137 21.38 -20.21 9.61
C ARG A 137 22.57 -21.13 9.34
N SER A 138 23.43 -20.75 8.41
CA SER A 138 24.66 -21.46 8.08
C SER A 138 25.80 -21.20 9.08
N LEU A 139 25.65 -20.22 9.97
CA LEU A 139 26.66 -19.87 10.97
C LEU A 139 26.73 -20.93 12.09
N PRO A 140 27.91 -21.11 12.71
CA PRO A 140 28.02 -21.91 13.93
C PRO A 140 27.10 -21.38 15.04
N LEU A 141 26.56 -22.26 15.88
CA LEU A 141 25.55 -21.92 16.91
C LEU A 141 25.92 -20.69 17.75
N GLY A 142 27.18 -20.58 18.20
CA GLY A 142 27.65 -19.46 19.02
C GLY A 142 27.73 -18.11 18.28
N ALA A 143 27.72 -18.10 16.95
CA ALA A 143 27.64 -16.90 16.12
C ALA A 143 26.22 -16.63 15.60
N TRP A 144 25.41 -17.69 15.46
CA TRP A 144 24.01 -17.60 15.02
C TRP A 144 23.10 -17.01 16.11
N GLU A 145 23.22 -17.45 17.36
CA GLU A 145 22.32 -17.03 18.45
C GLU A 145 22.25 -15.49 18.65
N PRO A 146 23.37 -14.74 18.66
CA PRO A 146 23.33 -13.28 18.77
C PRO A 146 22.64 -12.61 17.58
N VAL A 147 22.89 -13.10 16.35
CA VAL A 147 22.27 -12.57 15.13
C VAL A 147 20.77 -12.84 15.14
N ALA A 148 20.38 -14.07 15.48
CA ALA A 148 18.98 -14.46 15.57
C ALA A 148 18.21 -13.61 16.60
N LYS A 149 18.83 -13.31 17.73
CA LYS A 149 18.26 -12.42 18.74
C LYS A 149 18.06 -11.00 18.22
N VAL A 150 19.08 -10.40 17.59
CA VAL A 150 18.99 -9.03 17.04
C VAL A 150 17.89 -8.95 15.98
N CYS A 151 17.85 -9.90 15.04
CA CYS A 151 16.80 -9.94 14.01
C CYS A 151 15.41 -10.10 14.64
N ALA A 152 15.27 -10.99 15.62
CA ALA A 152 14.01 -11.22 16.31
C ALA A 152 13.52 -9.97 17.08
N ASP A 153 14.42 -9.25 17.75
CA ASP A 153 14.08 -8.05 18.49
C ASP A 153 13.76 -6.87 17.56
N GLY A 154 14.51 -6.71 16.45
CA GLY A 154 14.22 -5.73 15.40
C GLY A 154 12.87 -5.98 14.73
N MET A 155 12.58 -7.22 14.34
CA MET A 155 11.27 -7.60 13.79
C MET A 155 10.13 -7.26 14.76
N LYS A 156 10.25 -7.63 16.05
CA LYS A 156 9.24 -7.31 17.07
C LYS A 156 8.99 -5.81 17.18
N GLU A 157 10.03 -4.98 17.10
CA GLU A 157 9.89 -3.53 17.17
C GLU A 157 9.06 -2.99 15.99
N GLU A 158 9.42 -3.34 14.76
CA GLU A 158 8.68 -2.95 13.55
C GLU A 158 7.23 -3.42 13.57
N TYR A 159 7.00 -4.66 14.04
CA TYR A 159 5.67 -5.22 14.19
C TYR A 159 4.80 -4.44 15.18
N ARG A 160 5.39 -4.00 16.29
CA ARG A 160 4.69 -3.18 17.27
C ARG A 160 4.35 -1.79 16.71
N ILE A 161 5.20 -1.23 15.85
CA ILE A 161 4.94 0.04 15.15
C ILE A 161 3.74 -0.11 14.21
N VAL A 162 3.71 -1.16 13.38
CA VAL A 162 2.59 -1.44 12.46
C VAL A 162 1.27 -1.57 13.22
N ALA A 163 1.26 -2.34 14.30
CA ALA A 163 0.07 -2.50 15.14
C ALA A 163 -0.39 -1.19 15.78
N TRP A 164 0.55 -0.36 16.25
CA TRP A 164 0.22 0.95 16.81
C TRP A 164 -0.37 1.88 15.77
N ILE A 165 0.24 1.98 14.58
CA ILE A 165 -0.28 2.77 13.46
C ILE A 165 -1.71 2.32 13.12
N GLY A 166 -1.93 1.01 12.91
CA GLY A 166 -3.22 0.49 12.46
C GLY A 166 -4.36 0.62 13.47
N THR A 167 -4.06 0.55 14.77
CA THR A 167 -5.07 0.67 15.84
C THR A 167 -5.34 2.10 16.28
N HIS A 168 -4.48 3.05 15.91
CA HIS A 168 -4.68 4.43 16.30
C HIS A 168 -5.96 5.00 15.65
N PRO A 169 -6.83 5.74 16.36
CA PRO A 169 -8.10 6.21 15.79
C PRO A 169 -7.95 7.42 14.84
N SER A 170 -6.73 7.90 14.58
CA SER A 170 -6.46 9.00 13.63
C SER A 170 -6.04 8.46 12.25
N PRO A 171 -6.31 9.20 11.15
CA PRO A 171 -5.75 8.92 9.83
C PRO A 171 -4.22 8.93 9.86
N ARG A 172 -3.64 9.80 10.67
CA ARG A 172 -2.22 10.12 10.70
C ARG A 172 -1.45 9.17 11.62
N LEU A 173 -0.12 9.27 11.55
CA LEU A 173 0.78 8.56 12.45
C LEU A 173 0.46 8.92 13.92
N PRO A 174 0.60 7.96 14.84
CA PRO A 174 0.45 8.22 16.28
C PRO A 174 1.67 8.89 16.92
N PHE A 175 2.70 9.18 16.13
CA PHE A 175 3.95 9.83 16.52
C PHE A 175 4.37 10.86 15.47
N ASP A 176 5.21 11.81 15.86
CA ASP A 176 5.82 12.75 14.92
C ASP A 176 6.85 12.02 14.06
N SER A 177 6.84 12.25 12.75
CA SER A 177 7.79 11.63 11.82
C SER A 177 9.20 12.21 11.92
N ARG A 178 9.37 13.35 12.61
CA ARG A 178 10.66 14.02 12.81
C ARG A 178 11.38 13.59 14.09
N ASP A 179 10.64 13.06 15.07
CA ASP A 179 11.20 12.54 16.31
C ASP A 179 11.41 11.04 16.17
N SER A 180 12.52 10.52 16.70
CA SER A 180 12.69 9.07 16.81
C SER A 180 11.51 8.49 17.62
N ILE A 181 11.00 7.32 17.20
CA ILE A 181 9.90 6.61 17.86
C ILE A 181 10.31 6.32 19.30
N SER A 182 10.03 7.24 20.21
CA SER A 182 10.68 7.27 21.52
C SER A 182 9.95 6.39 22.54
N VAL A 183 8.63 6.16 22.35
CA VAL A 183 7.84 5.29 23.22
C VAL A 183 6.76 4.55 22.44
N ILE A 184 7.04 3.29 22.06
CA ILE A 184 6.03 2.38 21.54
C ILE A 184 5.15 1.88 22.71
N PRO A 185 3.81 1.92 22.60
CA PRO A 185 2.91 1.49 23.68
C PRO A 185 3.21 0.06 24.17
N ALA A 186 3.16 -0.15 25.49
CA ALA A 186 3.48 -1.45 26.08
C ALA A 186 2.50 -2.56 25.66
N TRP A 187 1.25 -2.21 25.35
CA TRP A 187 0.23 -3.18 24.98
C TRP A 187 0.53 -3.89 23.66
N THR A 188 1.29 -3.27 22.74
CA THR A 188 1.65 -3.88 21.45
C THR A 188 2.58 -5.08 21.63
N ALA A 189 3.30 -5.17 22.75
CA ALA A 189 4.15 -6.32 23.07
C ALA A 189 3.34 -7.61 23.34
N LYS A 190 2.01 -7.51 23.49
CA LYS A 190 1.11 -8.66 23.65
C LYS A 190 0.70 -9.31 22.32
N ILE A 191 0.99 -8.66 21.19
CA ILE A 191 0.67 -9.16 19.86
C ILE A 191 1.74 -10.18 19.48
N ARG A 192 1.31 -11.38 19.07
CA ARG A 192 2.22 -12.44 18.63
C ARG A 192 2.70 -12.15 17.20
N LEU A 193 3.83 -12.75 16.83
CA LEU A 193 4.37 -12.66 15.48
C LEU A 193 3.35 -13.10 14.42
N ASP A 194 2.70 -14.23 14.69
CA ASP A 194 1.71 -14.86 13.80
C ASP A 194 0.47 -13.99 13.59
N ASP A 195 0.16 -13.12 14.55
CA ASP A 195 -0.97 -12.19 14.47
C ASP A 195 -0.73 -11.08 13.44
N LEU A 196 0.52 -10.86 13.03
CA LEU A 196 0.82 -9.72 12.18
C LEU A 196 0.28 -9.86 10.76
N ARG A 197 0.26 -11.09 10.23
CA ARG A 197 -0.39 -11.35 8.95
C ARG A 197 -1.86 -10.92 9.01
N MET A 198 -2.53 -11.18 10.14
CA MET A 198 -3.92 -10.77 10.34
C MET A 198 -4.04 -9.24 10.48
N PHE A 199 -3.07 -8.58 11.13
CA PHE A 199 -2.99 -7.11 11.16
C PHE A 199 -2.83 -6.49 9.78
N GLY A 200 -1.93 -7.02 8.96
CA GLY A 200 -1.73 -6.59 7.58
C GLY A 200 -3.02 -6.74 6.76
N GLN A 201 -3.68 -7.89 6.84
CA GLN A 201 -4.96 -8.14 6.18
C GLN A 201 -6.08 -7.21 6.68
N ALA A 202 -6.14 -6.92 7.98
CA ALA A 202 -7.13 -6.02 8.54
C ALA A 202 -6.88 -4.56 8.13
N LEU A 203 -5.61 -4.12 8.12
CA LEU A 203 -5.21 -2.81 7.58
C LEU A 203 -5.57 -2.70 6.09
N PHE A 204 -5.33 -3.77 5.34
CA PHE A 204 -5.65 -3.89 3.94
C PHE A 204 -7.16 -3.77 3.70
N ALA A 205 -7.98 -4.48 4.47
CA ALA A 205 -9.44 -4.38 4.41
C ALA A 205 -9.94 -2.98 4.81
N ALA A 206 -9.41 -2.40 5.89
CA ALA A 206 -9.81 -1.08 6.37
C ALA A 206 -9.53 0.03 5.34
N ASN A 207 -8.50 -0.12 4.51
CA ASN A 207 -8.14 0.85 3.47
C ASN A 207 -8.64 0.47 2.07
N GLY A 208 -9.12 -0.76 1.84
CA GLY A 208 -9.61 -1.20 0.54
C GLY A 208 -10.80 -0.37 0.04
N GLY A 209 -11.74 -0.07 0.95
CA GLY A 209 -12.87 0.82 0.64
C GLY A 209 -12.44 2.23 0.24
N ARG A 210 -11.31 2.73 0.77
CA ARG A 210 -10.74 4.04 0.39
C ARG A 210 -10.26 4.02 -1.06
N VAL A 211 -9.50 2.99 -1.46
CA VAL A 211 -8.94 2.88 -2.82
C VAL A 211 -10.07 2.90 -3.86
N ILE A 212 -11.16 2.17 -3.64
CA ILE A 212 -12.29 2.11 -4.58
C ILE A 212 -13.08 3.41 -4.62
N ARG A 213 -13.24 4.10 -3.49
CA ARG A 213 -13.96 5.38 -3.46
C ARG A 213 -13.15 6.53 -4.07
N ILE A 214 -11.82 6.47 -4.02
CA ILE A 214 -10.93 7.44 -4.68
C ILE A 214 -10.85 7.16 -6.18
N PHE A 215 -10.84 5.88 -6.57
CA PHE A 215 -10.72 5.44 -7.97
C PHE A 215 -11.91 4.56 -8.37
N PRO A 216 -13.15 5.08 -8.39
CA PRO A 216 -14.33 4.28 -8.74
C PRO A 216 -14.23 3.71 -10.16
N GLU A 217 -13.55 4.41 -11.06
CA GLU A 217 -13.23 3.97 -12.43
C GLU A 217 -12.25 2.79 -12.53
N ALA A 218 -11.55 2.45 -11.44
CA ALA A 218 -10.71 1.26 -11.40
C ALA A 218 -11.52 -0.05 -11.39
N LEU A 219 -12.85 0.07 -11.24
CA LEU A 219 -13.82 -0.98 -11.44
C LEU A 219 -14.59 -0.71 -12.75
N PRO A 220 -14.65 -1.67 -13.70
CA PRO A 220 -15.53 -1.53 -14.85
C PRO A 220 -16.99 -1.42 -14.40
N PRO A 221 -17.89 -0.80 -15.19
CA PRO A 221 -19.32 -0.74 -14.86
C PRO A 221 -19.85 -2.12 -14.47
N VAL A 222 -20.64 -2.19 -13.41
CA VAL A 222 -21.33 -3.44 -13.03
C VAL A 222 -22.39 -3.69 -14.10
N ALA A 223 -22.36 -4.83 -14.77
CA ALA A 223 -23.46 -5.21 -15.66
C ALA A 223 -24.74 -5.29 -14.80
N GLU A 224 -25.90 -4.85 -15.31
CA GLU A 224 -27.16 -4.85 -14.54
C GLU A 224 -27.49 -6.24 -13.93
N SER A 225 -27.00 -7.31 -14.57
CA SER A 225 -27.12 -8.70 -14.11
C SER A 225 -26.29 -9.06 -12.86
N GLU A 226 -25.33 -8.22 -12.46
CA GLU A 226 -24.43 -8.42 -11.31
C GLU A 226 -24.80 -7.57 -10.09
N VAL A 227 -25.83 -6.71 -10.20
CA VAL A 227 -26.37 -5.94 -9.08
C VAL A 227 -27.15 -6.90 -8.18
N ALA A 228 -26.90 -6.86 -6.87
CA ALA A 228 -27.65 -7.69 -5.93
C ALA A 228 -29.16 -7.37 -6.01
N THR A 229 -30.00 -8.34 -5.69
CA THR A 229 -31.47 -8.22 -5.79
C THR A 229 -32.07 -7.11 -4.91
N ASP A 230 -31.30 -6.56 -3.98
CA ASP A 230 -31.64 -5.42 -3.14
C ASP A 230 -31.18 -4.05 -3.70
N GLY A 231 -30.59 -4.04 -4.91
CA GLY A 231 -30.05 -2.83 -5.55
C GLY A 231 -28.67 -2.41 -5.04
N SER A 232 -28.08 -3.16 -4.10
CA SER A 232 -26.74 -2.89 -3.60
C SER A 232 -25.69 -3.28 -4.65
N PRO A 233 -24.73 -2.40 -4.99
CA PRO A 233 -23.60 -2.81 -5.81
C PRO A 233 -22.78 -3.89 -5.07
N PRO A 234 -22.24 -4.91 -5.76
CA PRO A 234 -21.37 -5.89 -5.14
C PRO A 234 -20.18 -5.17 -4.48
N ILE A 235 -19.80 -5.65 -3.29
CA ILE A 235 -18.74 -5.10 -2.44
C ILE A 235 -17.51 -4.79 -3.32
N GLY A 236 -17.27 -3.50 -3.58
CA GLY A 236 -16.37 -3.08 -4.66
C GLY A 236 -14.91 -3.53 -4.46
N TRP A 237 -14.51 -3.83 -3.23
CA TRP A 237 -13.16 -4.29 -2.92
C TRP A 237 -12.89 -5.72 -3.38
N ASP A 238 -13.78 -6.66 -3.08
CA ASP A 238 -13.61 -8.06 -3.49
C ASP A 238 -13.61 -8.18 -5.02
N ARG A 239 -14.45 -7.39 -5.69
CA ARG A 239 -14.47 -7.29 -7.15
C ARG A 239 -13.18 -6.69 -7.71
N PHE A 240 -12.61 -5.68 -7.05
CA PHE A 240 -11.32 -5.11 -7.42
C PHE A 240 -10.22 -6.14 -7.31
N LEU A 241 -10.14 -6.86 -6.18
CA LEU A 241 -9.14 -7.90 -5.99
C LEU A 241 -9.28 -9.03 -7.01
N ALA A 242 -10.50 -9.48 -7.30
CA ALA A 242 -10.78 -10.50 -8.31
C ALA A 242 -10.41 -10.05 -9.74
N LEU A 243 -10.56 -8.76 -10.05
CA LEU A 243 -10.17 -8.21 -11.34
C LEU A 243 -8.64 -8.14 -11.45
N ARG A 244 -7.97 -7.63 -10.41
CA ARG A 244 -6.50 -7.55 -10.37
C ARG A 244 -5.83 -8.91 -10.31
N SER A 245 -6.42 -9.87 -9.63
CA SER A 245 -5.87 -11.23 -9.53
C SER A 245 -5.78 -11.86 -10.92
N ARG A 246 -6.84 -11.70 -11.72
CA ARG A 246 -6.89 -12.14 -13.12
C ARG A 246 -5.90 -11.39 -14.01
N GLU A 247 -5.83 -10.07 -13.91
CA GLU A 247 -4.91 -9.25 -14.71
C GLU A 247 -3.44 -9.57 -14.45
N PHE A 248 -3.09 -9.77 -13.17
CA PHE A 248 -1.72 -10.08 -12.76
C PHE A 248 -1.38 -11.57 -12.81
N GLY A 249 -2.37 -12.43 -13.05
CA GLY A 249 -2.17 -13.89 -13.06
C GLY A 249 -1.72 -14.45 -11.71
N VAL A 250 -2.20 -13.87 -10.62
CA VAL A 250 -1.95 -14.30 -9.23
C VAL A 250 -3.28 -14.50 -8.51
N THR A 251 -3.29 -15.19 -7.39
CA THR A 251 -4.48 -15.34 -6.55
C THR A 251 -4.80 -14.06 -5.78
N GLU A 252 -6.05 -13.89 -5.35
CA GLU A 252 -6.44 -12.77 -4.47
C GLU A 252 -5.68 -12.79 -3.15
N GLN A 253 -5.40 -13.99 -2.62
CA GLN A 253 -4.59 -14.15 -1.42
C GLN A 253 -3.14 -13.69 -1.65
N GLU A 254 -2.55 -13.98 -2.81
CA GLU A 254 -1.22 -13.45 -3.18
C GLU A 254 -1.24 -11.94 -3.33
N LEU A 255 -2.31 -11.34 -3.87
CA LEU A 255 -2.44 -9.88 -3.90
C LEU A 255 -2.45 -9.30 -2.49
N GLN A 256 -3.29 -9.83 -1.60
CA GLN A 256 -3.42 -9.37 -0.22
C GLN A 256 -2.13 -9.58 0.60
N SER A 257 -1.33 -10.60 0.27
CA SER A 257 -0.13 -10.95 1.03
C SER A 257 1.15 -10.28 0.50
N ASN A 258 1.22 -10.03 -0.81
CA ASN A 258 2.45 -9.58 -1.47
C ASN A 258 2.41 -8.11 -1.90
N TYR A 259 1.23 -7.49 -1.96
CA TYR A 259 1.05 -6.13 -2.42
C TYR A 259 0.58 -5.26 -1.26
N SER A 260 1.24 -4.11 -1.08
CA SER A 260 0.73 -3.14 -0.13
C SER A 260 -0.51 -2.44 -0.67
N ILE A 261 -1.27 -1.84 0.24
CA ILE A 261 -2.36 -0.93 -0.12
C ILE A 261 -1.84 0.17 -1.05
N ALA A 262 -0.60 0.61 -0.84
CA ALA A 262 0.02 1.61 -1.69
C ALA A 262 0.20 1.10 -3.12
N SER A 263 0.75 -0.10 -3.30
CA SER A 263 0.88 -0.72 -4.62
C SER A 263 -0.47 -0.89 -5.32
N LEU A 264 -1.53 -1.27 -4.59
CA LEU A 264 -2.85 -1.46 -5.18
C LEU A 264 -3.56 -0.15 -5.54
N ALA A 265 -3.35 0.91 -4.75
CA ALA A 265 -3.79 2.24 -5.13
C ALA A 265 -3.07 2.74 -6.38
N ALA A 266 -1.79 2.41 -6.55
CA ALA A 266 -1.04 2.66 -7.78
C ALA A 266 -1.72 2.04 -8.99
N VAL A 267 -2.05 0.75 -8.87
CA VAL A 267 -2.68 -0.04 -9.92
C VAL A 267 -4.06 0.51 -10.25
N ALA A 268 -4.85 0.88 -9.24
CA ALA A 268 -6.14 1.54 -9.42
C ALA A 268 -5.99 2.86 -10.20
N ALA A 269 -5.01 3.69 -9.83
CA ALA A 269 -4.73 4.95 -10.49
C ALA A 269 -4.17 4.79 -11.92
N MET A 270 -3.38 3.74 -12.20
CA MET A 270 -2.92 3.41 -13.55
C MET A 270 -4.07 2.99 -14.46
N SER A 271 -5.06 2.30 -13.91
CA SER A 271 -6.23 1.87 -14.69
C SER A 271 -7.10 3.01 -15.16
N ARG A 272 -7.15 4.11 -14.40
CA ARG A 272 -7.76 5.37 -14.85
C ARG A 272 -7.04 5.93 -16.08
N GLU A 273 -5.72 5.94 -16.10
CA GLU A 273 -4.94 6.45 -17.24
C GLU A 273 -5.02 5.51 -18.44
N LEU A 274 -4.94 4.18 -18.21
CA LEU A 274 -5.21 3.19 -19.25
C LEU A 274 -6.62 3.38 -19.82
N ALA A 275 -7.64 3.54 -18.99
CA ALA A 275 -9.01 3.82 -19.45
C ALA A 275 -9.12 5.16 -20.20
N ALA A 276 -8.42 6.21 -19.76
CA ALA A 276 -8.38 7.51 -20.46
C ALA A 276 -7.64 7.42 -21.80
N ASN A 277 -6.67 6.52 -21.93
CA ASN A 277 -5.92 6.27 -23.15
C ASN A 277 -6.61 5.24 -24.06
N ILE A 278 -7.55 4.46 -23.53
CA ILE A 278 -8.43 3.54 -24.28
C ILE A 278 -9.72 4.30 -24.65
N ASN A 279 -9.58 5.19 -25.66
CA ASN A 279 -10.58 5.74 -26.60
C ASN A 279 -11.29 7.10 -26.38
N PRO A 280 -11.48 7.92 -27.46
CA PRO A 280 -11.69 7.49 -28.86
C PRO A 280 -10.68 8.03 -29.89
N MET A 281 -9.80 7.16 -30.39
CA MET A 281 -9.34 7.26 -31.77
C MET A 281 -9.65 5.94 -32.47
N SER A 282 -10.56 6.03 -33.46
CA SER A 282 -10.90 5.00 -34.46
C SER A 282 -11.99 3.98 -34.09
N PHE A 283 -13.25 4.43 -34.18
CA PHE A 283 -14.17 3.81 -35.14
C PHE A 283 -14.72 4.93 -36.03
N GLY A 284 -13.97 5.23 -37.09
CA GLY A 284 -14.52 5.94 -38.24
C GLY A 284 -15.51 5.05 -38.95
N LEU A 285 -16.78 5.10 -38.52
CA LEU A 285 -17.89 4.77 -39.40
C LEU A 285 -18.25 6.07 -40.14
N THR A 286 -17.56 6.32 -41.25
CA THR A 286 -18.13 7.17 -42.29
C THR A 286 -19.14 6.34 -43.06
N SER A 287 -20.38 6.78 -42.96
CA SER A 287 -21.53 6.53 -43.83
C SER A 287 -21.19 6.50 -45.31
#